data_AF-H9ZZT8-F1
#
_entry.id   AF-H9ZZT8-F1
#
_cell.length_a   1.000
_cell.length_b   1.000
_cell.length_c   1.000
_cell.angle_alpha   90.00
_cell.angle_beta   90.00
_cell.angle_gamma   90.00
#
_symmetry.space_group_name_H-M   'P 1'
#
loop_
_entity.id
_entity.type
_entity.pdbx_description
1 polymer ?
#
loop_
_entity_poly.entity_id
_entity_poly.type
_entity_poly.pdbx_seq_one_letter_code
_entity_poly.pdbx_strand_id
1 'polypeptide(L)'
;MNYIRVGEKFKFKCTRCTLCCGTGPNVSITVFDVIRMSKYLDVNPIQFLKIFTNVIIADLIPVIALKGDIAGRCEFLGFDSNGKTFCKIYKYRPLKCRLYPVKLISPKSNHVYLDTDCPGLYAEDAEFIDFPVDIYKRNAYEVEWQYKKLYEKIFNEGKEPLNALLELIEELYEEAKNKNPSWLEI
;
A
#
# COMPACT_ATOMS: atom_id res chain seq x y z
N MET A 1 7.20 15.15 14.53
CA MET A 1 7.07 13.74 14.11
C MET A 1 7.30 12.86 15.32
N ASN A 2 6.31 12.04 15.66
CA ASN A 2 6.48 11.01 16.69
C ASN A 2 7.08 9.77 16.02
N TYR A 3 8.11 9.17 16.63
CA TYR A 3 8.74 7.96 16.12
C TYR A 3 8.90 6.91 17.22
N ILE A 4 8.74 5.65 16.86
CA ILE A 4 8.85 4.50 17.77
C ILE A 4 9.77 3.44 17.16
N ARG A 5 10.27 2.52 17.98
CA ARG A 5 11.04 1.38 17.49
C ARG A 5 10.11 0.34 16.86
N VAL A 6 10.57 -0.32 15.80
CA VAL A 6 9.89 -1.49 15.22
C VAL A 6 9.75 -2.57 16.30
N GLY A 7 8.52 -3.02 16.54
CA GLY A 7 8.18 -3.98 17.59
C GLY A 7 7.63 -3.34 18.88
N GLU A 8 7.72 -2.02 19.03
CA GLU A 8 7.20 -1.30 20.19
C GLU A 8 5.68 -1.16 20.14
N LYS A 9 5.01 -1.41 21.26
CA LYS A 9 3.56 -1.22 21.40
C LYS A 9 3.20 0.26 21.38
N PHE A 10 2.05 0.59 20.80
CA PHE A 10 1.51 1.94 20.81
C PHE A 10 -0.03 1.91 20.89
N LYS A 11 -0.65 2.99 21.37
CA LYS A 11 -2.12 3.06 21.44
C LYS A 11 -2.71 3.40 20.07
N PHE A 12 -3.58 2.54 19.55
CA PHE A 12 -4.27 2.81 18.30
C PHE A 12 -5.61 2.10 18.18
N LYS A 13 -6.58 2.80 17.60
CA LYS A 13 -7.85 2.24 17.15
C LYS A 13 -8.30 2.94 15.89
N CYS A 14 -8.54 2.20 14.80
CA CYS A 14 -9.12 2.80 13.60
C CYS A 14 -10.56 3.25 13.88
N THR A 15 -10.80 4.56 13.92
CA THR A 15 -12.11 5.17 14.16
C THR A 15 -12.98 5.31 12.90
N ARG A 16 -12.49 4.81 11.76
CA ARG A 16 -13.13 4.95 10.43
C ARG A 16 -13.46 6.42 10.06
N CYS A 17 -12.63 7.35 10.53
CA CYS A 17 -12.76 8.79 10.36
C CYS A 17 -12.53 9.33 8.94
N THR A 18 -12.30 8.46 7.96
CA THR A 18 -11.96 8.76 6.55
C THR A 18 -10.72 9.61 6.31
N LEU A 19 -9.98 10.10 7.30
CA LEU A 19 -8.81 10.96 7.06
C LEU A 19 -7.79 10.34 6.08
N CYS A 20 -7.53 9.04 6.17
CA CYS A 20 -6.54 8.35 5.32
C CYS A 20 -7.09 7.87 3.96
N CYS A 21 -8.40 7.94 3.72
CA CYS A 21 -9.04 7.42 2.50
C CYS A 21 -10.12 8.32 1.91
N GLY A 22 -10.37 9.47 2.53
CA GLY A 22 -11.41 10.43 2.17
C GLY A 22 -10.85 11.64 1.42
N THR A 23 -9.53 11.72 1.24
CA THR A 23 -8.87 12.76 0.46
C THR A 23 -7.74 12.15 -0.36
N GLY A 24 -7.48 12.73 -1.53
CA GLY A 24 -6.33 12.41 -2.37
C GLY A 24 -5.13 13.34 -2.09
N PRO A 25 -3.91 12.99 -2.54
CA PRO A 25 -3.56 11.76 -3.27
C PRO A 25 -3.65 10.52 -2.37
N ASN A 26 -4.23 9.44 -2.92
CA ASN A 26 -4.44 8.20 -2.16
C ASN A 26 -3.13 7.39 -2.05
N VAL A 27 -3.18 6.35 -1.22
CA VAL A 27 -2.04 5.52 -0.82
C VAL A 27 -1.28 4.96 -2.02
N SER A 28 0.06 5.09 -1.98
CA SER A 28 0.95 4.42 -2.94
C SER A 28 1.16 2.96 -2.59
N ILE A 29 1.13 2.09 -3.59
CA ILE A 29 1.14 0.63 -3.45
C ILE A 29 2.32 0.01 -4.19
N THR A 30 2.67 -1.23 -3.85
CA THR A 30 3.73 -1.98 -4.54
C THR A 30 3.17 -2.79 -5.71
N VAL A 31 4.05 -3.28 -6.60
CA VAL A 31 3.68 -4.24 -7.65
C VAL A 31 3.14 -5.56 -7.06
N PHE A 32 3.54 -5.90 -5.84
CA PHE A 32 2.96 -7.04 -5.11
C PHE A 32 1.54 -6.76 -4.63
N ASP A 33 1.27 -5.55 -4.14
CA ASP A 33 -0.09 -5.11 -3.81
C ASP A 33 -0.98 -5.14 -5.06
N VAL A 34 -0.48 -4.69 -6.22
CA VAL A 34 -1.19 -4.79 -7.51
C VAL A 34 -1.62 -6.23 -7.80
N ILE A 35 -0.72 -7.21 -7.62
CA ILE A 35 -1.04 -8.62 -7.86
C ILE A 35 -2.04 -9.16 -6.83
N ARG A 36 -1.84 -8.89 -5.54
CA ARG A 36 -2.77 -9.33 -4.49
C ARG A 36 -4.18 -8.76 -4.69
N MET A 37 -4.27 -7.46 -4.95
CA MET A 37 -5.53 -6.76 -5.10
C MET A 37 -6.25 -7.14 -6.39
N SER A 38 -5.51 -7.33 -7.50
CA SER A 38 -6.08 -7.77 -8.78
C SER A 38 -6.66 -9.19 -8.69
N LYS A 39 -5.96 -10.12 -8.02
CA LYS A 39 -6.47 -11.47 -7.74
C LYS A 39 -7.82 -11.43 -7.00
N TYR A 40 -7.94 -10.57 -5.99
CA TYR A 40 -9.19 -10.47 -5.21
C TYR A 40 -10.34 -9.85 -6.01
N LEU A 41 -10.03 -8.85 -6.84
CA LEU A 41 -11.03 -8.17 -7.67
C LEU A 41 -11.35 -8.94 -8.95
N ASP A 42 -10.74 -10.11 -9.15
CA ASP A 42 -10.89 -10.96 -10.33
C ASP A 42 -10.62 -10.20 -11.64
N VAL A 43 -9.53 -9.45 -11.65
CA VAL A 43 -9.06 -8.70 -12.82
C VAL A 43 -7.60 -8.99 -13.10
N ASN A 44 -7.18 -8.83 -14.36
CA ASN A 44 -5.77 -8.93 -14.71
C ASN A 44 -4.97 -7.76 -14.04
N PRO A 45 -3.72 -7.96 -13.58
CA PRO A 45 -2.92 -6.91 -12.95
C PRO A 45 -2.74 -5.62 -13.79
N ILE A 46 -2.60 -5.75 -15.11
CA ILE A 46 -2.48 -4.59 -16.02
C ILE A 46 -3.82 -3.87 -16.15
N GLN A 47 -4.95 -4.59 -16.14
CA GLN A 47 -6.27 -3.98 -16.08
C GLN A 47 -6.50 -3.30 -14.72
N PHE A 48 -6.07 -3.91 -13.63
CA PHE A 48 -6.13 -3.32 -12.30
C PHE A 48 -5.39 -1.97 -12.26
N LEU A 49 -4.18 -1.93 -12.82
CA LEU A 49 -3.39 -0.70 -12.92
C LEU A 49 -4.17 0.41 -13.65
N LYS A 50 -4.83 0.07 -14.76
CA LYS A 50 -5.62 1.03 -15.56
C LYS A 50 -6.89 1.53 -14.87
N ILE A 51 -7.58 0.66 -14.14
CA ILE A 51 -8.90 0.96 -13.57
C ILE A 51 -8.79 1.63 -12.21
N PHE A 52 -7.91 1.11 -11.34
CA PHE A 52 -7.88 1.42 -9.90
C PHE A 52 -6.67 2.23 -9.45
N THR A 53 -5.75 2.59 -10.36
CA THR A 53 -4.52 3.31 -9.99
C THR A 53 -4.25 4.50 -10.89
N ASN A 54 -3.43 5.41 -10.39
CA ASN A 54 -2.71 6.42 -11.15
C ASN A 54 -1.22 6.06 -11.09
N VAL A 55 -0.57 5.94 -12.24
CA VAL A 55 0.88 5.79 -12.33
C VAL A 55 1.49 7.17 -12.54
N ILE A 56 2.34 7.59 -11.61
CA ILE A 56 3.03 8.87 -11.63
C ILE A 56 4.51 8.59 -11.92
N ILE A 57 5.07 9.19 -12.95
CA ILE A 57 6.51 9.15 -13.19
C ILE A 57 7.13 10.35 -12.45
N ALA A 58 7.83 10.06 -11.36
CA ALA A 58 8.57 11.07 -10.60
C ALA A 58 10.06 10.95 -10.98
N ASP A 59 10.59 11.98 -11.63
CA ASP A 59 11.84 11.95 -12.39
C ASP A 59 11.83 10.84 -13.45
N LEU A 60 12.41 9.68 -13.13
CA LEU A 60 12.44 8.49 -13.98
C LEU A 60 11.88 7.26 -13.27
N ILE A 61 11.27 7.43 -12.09
CA ILE A 61 10.80 6.32 -11.27
C ILE A 61 9.27 6.29 -11.29
N PRO A 62 8.66 5.18 -11.72
CA PRO A 62 7.21 5.02 -11.69
C PRO A 62 6.73 4.73 -10.25
N VAL A 63 5.73 5.48 -9.81
CA VAL A 63 5.05 5.32 -8.53
C VAL A 63 3.58 5.00 -8.79
N ILE A 64 3.10 3.88 -8.23
CA ILE A 64 1.71 3.47 -8.31
C ILE A 64 0.97 4.04 -7.12
N ALA A 65 -0.05 4.85 -7.36
CA ALA A 65 -0.97 5.37 -6.35
C ALA A 65 -2.39 4.87 -6.60
N LEU A 66 -3.14 4.56 -5.55
CA LEU A 66 -4.56 4.24 -5.72
C LEU A 66 -5.30 5.44 -6.34
N LYS A 67 -6.26 5.15 -7.20
CA LYS A 67 -7.10 6.16 -7.83
C LYS A 67 -8.16 6.64 -6.83
N GLY A 68 -8.50 7.93 -6.93
CA GLY A 68 -9.64 8.49 -6.23
C GLY A 68 -10.89 8.48 -7.10
N ASP A 69 -12.06 8.46 -6.45
CA ASP A 69 -13.35 8.74 -7.06
C ASP A 69 -13.43 10.21 -7.52
N ILE A 70 -14.58 10.63 -8.05
CA ILE A 70 -14.77 12.00 -8.56
C ILE A 70 -14.60 13.09 -7.49
N ALA A 71 -14.73 12.72 -6.21
CA ALA A 71 -14.52 13.61 -5.06
C ALA A 71 -13.10 13.48 -4.47
N GLY A 72 -12.21 12.71 -5.11
CA GLY A 72 -10.84 12.47 -4.67
C GLY A 72 -10.70 11.45 -3.54
N ARG A 73 -11.79 10.81 -3.10
CA ARG A 73 -11.77 9.79 -2.04
C ARG A 73 -11.26 8.47 -2.63
N CYS A 74 -10.64 7.61 -1.83
CA CYS A 74 -10.23 6.29 -2.30
C CYS A 74 -11.41 5.55 -2.96
N GLU A 75 -11.19 4.98 -4.14
CA GLU A 75 -12.22 4.23 -4.91
C GLU A 75 -12.90 3.11 -4.08
N PHE A 76 -12.17 2.57 -3.10
CA PHE A 76 -12.64 1.51 -2.22
C PHE A 76 -13.35 2.00 -0.95
N LEU A 77 -13.50 3.32 -0.75
CA LEU A 77 -14.33 3.86 0.32
C LEU A 77 -15.81 3.64 -0.02
N GLY A 78 -16.54 3.03 0.91
CA GLY A 78 -17.98 2.80 0.84
C GLY A 78 -18.71 3.44 2.02
N PHE A 79 -20.00 3.65 1.83
CA PHE A 79 -20.93 4.17 2.83
C PHE A 79 -22.13 3.23 2.90
N ASP A 80 -22.50 2.79 4.10
CA ASP A 80 -23.72 2.01 4.27
C ASP A 80 -24.97 2.91 4.24
N SER A 81 -26.15 2.31 4.37
CA SER A 81 -27.43 3.03 4.33
C SER A 81 -27.59 4.09 5.43
N ASN A 82 -26.82 4.00 6.51
CA ASN A 82 -26.83 4.94 7.63
C ASN A 82 -25.69 5.97 7.55
N GLY A 83 -24.95 5.99 6.43
CA GLY A 83 -23.82 6.90 6.21
C GLY A 83 -22.53 6.47 6.91
N LYS A 84 -22.47 5.27 7.51
CA LYS A 84 -21.25 4.77 8.14
C LYS A 84 -20.26 4.29 7.09
N THR A 85 -19.01 4.68 7.27
CA THR A 85 -17.94 4.40 6.32
C THR A 85 -17.40 2.98 6.48
N PHE A 86 -17.00 2.38 5.36
CA PHE A 86 -16.31 1.09 5.32
C PHE A 86 -15.37 1.02 4.11
N CYS A 87 -14.44 0.06 4.14
CA CYS A 87 -13.60 -0.24 2.97
C CYS A 87 -14.17 -1.46 2.25
N LYS A 88 -14.52 -1.31 0.97
CA LYS A 88 -15.08 -2.38 0.11
C LYS A 88 -14.14 -3.60 0.01
N ILE A 89 -12.85 -3.39 0.24
CA ILE A 89 -11.80 -4.42 0.16
C ILE A 89 -11.07 -4.60 1.51
N TYR A 90 -11.72 -4.38 2.66
CA TYR A 90 -11.04 -4.26 3.95
C TYR A 90 -10.00 -5.38 4.27
N LYS A 91 -10.29 -6.63 3.90
CA LYS A 91 -9.39 -7.77 4.09
C LYS A 91 -8.18 -7.75 3.14
N TYR A 92 -8.32 -7.14 1.97
CA TYR A 92 -7.34 -7.13 0.86
C TYR A 92 -6.72 -5.76 0.65
N ARG A 93 -6.80 -4.89 1.66
CA ARG A 93 -6.15 -3.57 1.66
C ARG A 93 -4.64 -3.74 1.43
N PRO A 94 -3.99 -2.82 0.71
CA PRO A 94 -2.55 -2.85 0.51
C PRO A 94 -1.82 -2.75 1.86
N LEU A 95 -0.57 -3.22 1.91
CA LEU A 95 0.16 -3.34 3.18
C LEU A 95 0.27 -2.00 3.91
N LYS A 96 0.47 -0.87 3.21
CA LYS A 96 0.49 0.47 3.83
C LYS A 96 -0.83 0.83 4.52
N CYS A 97 -1.98 0.48 3.94
CA CYS A 97 -3.29 0.68 4.57
C CYS A 97 -3.51 -0.20 5.80
N ARG A 98 -2.86 -1.36 5.87
CA ARG A 98 -2.90 -2.25 7.03
C ARG A 98 -1.96 -1.79 8.15
N LEU A 99 -0.87 -1.13 7.79
CA LEU A 99 0.12 -0.57 8.72
C LEU A 99 -0.30 0.78 9.31
N TYR A 100 -1.18 1.53 8.64
CA TYR A 100 -1.61 2.85 9.10
C TYR A 100 -2.08 2.82 10.57
N PRO A 101 -1.54 3.69 11.46
CA PRO A 101 -0.89 4.98 11.19
C PRO A 101 0.65 4.91 11.09
N VAL A 102 1.23 3.71 10.98
CA VAL A 102 2.68 3.52 10.86
C VAL A 102 3.16 3.92 9.45
N LYS A 103 4.18 4.79 9.41
CA LYS A 103 4.86 5.26 8.19
C LYS A 103 6.32 4.78 8.19
N LEU A 104 6.73 4.13 7.11
CA LEU A 104 8.12 3.68 6.93
C LEU A 104 9.06 4.89 6.80
N ILE A 105 10.18 4.86 7.52
CA ILE A 105 11.27 5.84 7.35
C ILE A 105 12.16 5.41 6.18
N SER A 106 12.60 4.15 6.21
CA SER A 106 13.32 3.48 5.13
C SER A 106 13.13 1.97 5.26
N PRO A 107 13.33 1.19 4.19
CA PRO A 107 13.18 -0.27 4.25
C PRO A 107 14.10 -0.97 5.27
N LYS A 108 15.22 -0.34 5.63
CA LYS A 108 16.21 -0.89 6.58
C LYS A 108 16.13 -0.27 7.97
N SER A 109 15.24 0.71 8.17
CA SER A 109 15.11 1.39 9.46
C SER A 109 14.50 0.45 10.51
N ASN A 110 15.07 0.52 11.72
CA ASN A 110 14.50 -0.08 12.93
C ASN A 110 13.55 0.89 13.68
N HIS A 111 13.30 2.07 13.12
CA HIS A 111 12.33 3.05 13.62
C HIS A 111 11.30 3.38 12.54
N VAL A 112 10.11 3.76 12.98
CA VAL A 112 9.00 4.19 12.13
C VAL A 112 8.46 5.52 12.60
N TYR A 113 7.83 6.28 11.70
CA TYR A 113 7.00 7.41 12.09
C TYR A 113 5.58 6.95 12.39
N LEU A 114 4.94 7.62 13.34
CA LEU A 114 3.50 7.53 13.55
C LEU A 114 2.83 8.77 12.97
N ASP A 115 1.74 8.56 12.24
CA ASP A 115 0.95 9.66 11.71
C ASP A 115 0.16 10.35 12.82
N THR A 116 0.69 11.45 13.35
CA THR A 116 0.09 12.20 14.46
C THR A 116 -1.23 12.87 14.11
N ASP A 117 -1.53 13.03 12.82
CA ASP A 117 -2.80 13.57 12.37
C ASP A 117 -3.93 12.53 12.42
N CYS A 118 -3.60 11.24 12.59
CA CYS A 118 -4.58 10.18 12.70
C CYS A 118 -5.40 10.33 14.00
N PRO A 119 -6.73 10.54 13.93
CA PRO A 119 -7.58 10.65 15.13
C PRO A 119 -7.65 9.36 15.95
N GLY A 120 -7.27 8.23 15.34
CA GLY A 120 -7.22 6.93 16.02
C GLY A 120 -5.95 6.70 16.83
N LEU A 121 -4.91 7.52 16.62
CA LEU A 121 -3.65 7.43 17.35
C LEU A 121 -3.83 8.10 18.72
N TYR A 122 -3.60 7.34 19.80
CA TYR A 122 -3.83 7.80 21.18
C TYR A 122 -5.25 8.30 21.48
N ALA A 123 -6.27 7.85 20.74
CA ALA A 123 -7.67 8.12 21.08
C ALA A 123 -8.00 7.61 22.50
N GLU A 124 -8.98 8.23 23.15
CA GLU A 124 -9.35 7.90 24.54
C GLU A 124 -9.77 6.42 24.69
N ASP A 125 -10.47 5.88 23.69
CA ASP A 125 -10.93 4.50 23.62
C ASP A 125 -9.97 3.56 22.87
N ALA A 126 -8.74 4.00 22.59
CA ALA A 126 -7.71 3.20 21.94
C ALA A 126 -6.92 2.36 22.96
N GLU A 127 -6.64 1.13 22.57
CA GLU A 127 -5.83 0.19 23.35
C GLU A 127 -4.39 0.13 22.82
N PHE A 128 -3.47 -0.32 23.66
CA PHE A 128 -2.12 -0.66 23.21
C PHE A 128 -2.18 -1.89 22.32
N ILE A 129 -1.75 -1.73 21.06
CA ILE A 129 -1.65 -2.82 20.11
C ILE A 129 -0.20 -3.29 19.97
N ASP A 130 -0.03 -4.58 19.67
CA ASP A 130 1.24 -5.11 19.21
C ASP A 130 1.59 -4.51 17.85
N PHE A 131 2.87 -4.17 17.66
CA PHE A 131 3.35 -3.71 16.38
C PHE A 131 3.25 -4.85 15.35
N PRO A 132 2.66 -4.64 14.16
CA PRO A 132 2.52 -5.69 13.15
C PRO A 132 3.85 -5.94 12.40
N VAL A 133 4.82 -6.55 13.10
CA VAL A 133 6.21 -6.73 12.63
C VAL A 133 6.27 -7.44 11.28
N ASP A 134 5.47 -8.49 11.07
CA ASP A 134 5.53 -9.27 9.84
C ASP A 134 5.02 -8.49 8.63
N ILE A 135 3.90 -7.78 8.79
CA ILE A 135 3.35 -6.88 7.75
C ILE A 135 4.34 -5.75 7.47
N TYR A 136 5.00 -5.20 8.50
CA TYR A 136 6.00 -4.16 8.34
C TYR A 136 7.21 -4.65 7.56
N LYS A 137 7.81 -5.77 7.98
CA LYS A 137 8.97 -6.37 7.30
C LYS A 137 8.63 -6.73 5.87
N ARG A 138 7.41 -7.24 5.63
CA ARG A 138 6.94 -7.54 4.29
C ARG A 138 6.85 -6.29 3.42
N ASN A 139 6.19 -5.23 3.91
CA ASN A 139 6.07 -3.98 3.18
C ASN A 139 7.44 -3.34 2.91
N ALA A 140 8.36 -3.37 3.87
CA ALA A 140 9.72 -2.89 3.70
C ALA A 140 10.47 -3.67 2.61
N TYR A 141 10.39 -5.01 2.63
CA TYR A 141 10.97 -5.87 1.60
C TYR A 141 10.41 -5.56 0.22
N GLU A 142 9.08 -5.47 0.07
CA GLU A 142 8.44 -5.23 -1.23
C GLU A 142 8.81 -3.88 -1.82
N VAL A 143 8.88 -2.84 -0.98
CA VAL A 143 9.33 -1.51 -1.37
C VAL A 143 10.78 -1.55 -1.85
N GLU A 144 11.70 -2.15 -1.06
CA GLU A 144 13.11 -2.26 -1.45
C GLU A 144 13.28 -3.06 -2.75
N TRP A 145 12.61 -4.21 -2.84
CA TRP A 145 12.69 -5.09 -4.01
C TRP A 145 12.21 -4.39 -5.27
N GLN A 146 11.04 -3.73 -5.21
CA GLN A 146 10.45 -3.05 -6.37
C GLN A 146 11.40 -1.96 -6.88
N TYR A 147 11.89 -1.09 -6.00
CA TYR A 147 12.72 0.02 -6.44
C TYR A 147 14.10 -0.44 -6.95
N LYS A 148 14.67 -1.52 -6.39
CA LYS A 148 15.87 -2.14 -6.96
C LYS A 148 15.63 -2.68 -8.37
N LYS A 149 14.50 -3.37 -8.59
CA LYS A 149 14.16 -3.92 -9.91
C LYS A 149 13.81 -2.86 -10.95
N LEU A 150 13.09 -1.83 -10.55
CA LEU A 150 12.85 -0.67 -11.42
C LEU A 150 14.17 0.04 -11.75
N TYR A 151 15.06 0.21 -10.78
CA TYR A 151 16.36 0.82 -11.04
C TYR A 151 17.18 0.02 -12.06
N GLU A 152 17.27 -1.30 -11.88
CA GLU A 152 17.94 -2.21 -12.81
C GLU A 152 17.38 -2.07 -14.24
N LYS A 153 16.06 -2.17 -14.40
CA LYS A 153 15.41 -2.05 -15.72
C LYS A 153 15.58 -0.68 -16.36
N ILE A 154 15.51 0.40 -15.59
CA ILE A 154 15.49 1.76 -16.14
C ILE A 154 16.90 2.27 -16.40
N PHE A 155 17.79 2.18 -15.42
CA PHE A 155 19.11 2.80 -15.51
C PHE A 155 20.19 1.87 -16.06
N ASN A 156 20.08 0.56 -15.82
CA ASN A 156 21.09 -0.38 -16.34
C ASN A 156 20.68 -0.94 -17.71
N GLU A 157 19.41 -1.31 -17.90
CA GLU A 157 18.91 -1.85 -19.17
C GLU A 157 18.39 -0.77 -20.13
N GLY A 158 18.20 0.48 -19.67
CA GLY A 158 17.78 1.60 -20.51
C GLY A 158 16.30 1.60 -20.90
N LYS A 159 15.43 0.91 -20.14
CA LYS A 159 13.99 0.86 -20.42
C LYS A 159 13.30 2.16 -20.05
N GLU A 160 12.31 2.54 -20.87
CA GLU A 160 11.38 3.62 -20.53
C GLU A 160 10.64 3.26 -19.22
N PRO A 161 10.47 4.21 -18.27
CA PRO A 161 9.93 3.95 -16.93
C PRO A 161 8.58 3.21 -16.87
N LEU A 162 7.61 3.57 -17.70
CA LEU A 162 6.31 2.89 -17.72
C LEU A 162 6.45 1.46 -18.25
N ASN A 163 7.21 1.25 -19.34
CA ASN A 163 7.48 -0.08 -19.86
C ASN A 163 8.20 -0.96 -18.83
N ALA A 164 9.18 -0.42 -18.11
CA ALA A 164 9.87 -1.13 -17.02
C ALA A 164 8.91 -1.57 -15.90
N LEU A 165 7.94 -0.71 -15.55
CA LEU A 165 6.91 -1.07 -14.56
C LEU A 165 5.99 -2.18 -15.06
N LEU A 166 5.48 -2.07 -16.29
CA LEU A 166 4.56 -3.04 -16.87
C LEU A 166 5.21 -4.42 -16.97
N GLU A 167 6.45 -4.47 -17.46
CA GLU A 167 7.24 -5.70 -17.54
C GLU A 167 7.49 -6.31 -16.15
N LEU A 168 7.84 -5.49 -15.15
CA LEU A 168 8.03 -5.97 -13.77
C LEU A 168 6.75 -6.59 -13.18
N ILE A 169 5.58 -6.01 -13.48
CA ILE A 169 4.29 -6.54 -13.04
C ILE A 169 4.01 -7.88 -13.73
N GLU A 170 4.25 -7.99 -15.04
CA GLU A 170 4.04 -9.22 -15.80
C GLU A 170 4.94 -10.35 -15.33
N GLU A 171 6.24 -10.09 -15.15
CA GLU A 171 7.21 -11.05 -14.62
C GLU A 171 6.77 -11.60 -13.25
N LEU A 172 6.42 -10.69 -12.33
CA LEU A 172 6.01 -11.06 -10.98
C LEU A 172 4.65 -11.77 -10.97
N TYR A 173 3.74 -11.43 -11.88
CA TYR A 173 2.45 -12.10 -12.02
C TYR A 173 2.59 -13.53 -12.55
N GLU A 174 3.43 -13.74 -13.56
CA GLU A 174 3.72 -15.09 -14.05
C GLU A 174 4.45 -15.93 -13.01
N GLU A 175 5.39 -15.36 -12.25
CA GLU A 175 5.99 -16.04 -11.11
C GLU A 175 4.92 -16.45 -10.08
N ALA A 176 4.02 -15.53 -9.73
CA ALA A 176 2.96 -15.77 -8.76
C ALA A 176 2.01 -16.90 -9.19
N LYS A 177 1.60 -16.93 -10.47
CA LYS A 177 0.78 -18.00 -11.05
C LYS A 177 1.47 -19.36 -10.98
N ASN A 178 2.76 -19.40 -11.28
CA ASN A 178 3.51 -20.65 -11.38
C ASN A 178 3.90 -21.23 -10.00
N LYS A 179 4.24 -20.37 -9.04
CA LYS A 179 4.80 -20.80 -7.74
C LYS A 179 3.82 -20.73 -6.58
N ASN A 180 2.67 -20.07 -6.75
CA ASN A 180 1.69 -19.78 -5.70
C ASN A 180 2.34 -19.37 -4.35
N PRO A 181 3.17 -18.32 -4.35
CA PRO A 181 3.98 -17.98 -3.19
C PRO A 181 3.12 -17.50 -2.02
N SER A 182 3.59 -17.75 -0.79
CA SER A 182 2.86 -17.44 0.46
C SER A 182 2.45 -15.97 0.58
N TRP A 183 3.13 -15.08 -0.11
CA TRP A 183 2.85 -13.66 -0.05
C TRP A 183 1.59 -13.18 -0.77
N LEU A 184 1.00 -14.04 -1.60
CA LEU A 184 -0.29 -13.75 -2.22
C LEU A 184 -1.43 -13.69 -1.20
N GLU A 185 -1.28 -14.40 -0.08
CA GLU A 185 -2.32 -14.58 0.93
C GLU A 185 -2.08 -13.73 2.19
N ILE A 186 -1.03 -12.90 2.20
CA ILE A 186 -0.69 -12.03 3.34
C ILE A 186 -1.80 -11.03 3.60
#